data_AF-A0AAV8VB38-F1
#
_entry.id   AF-A0AAV8VB38-F1
#
_cell.length_a   1.000
_cell.length_b   1.000
_cell.length_c   1.000
_cell.angle_alpha   90.00
_cell.angle_beta   90.00
_cell.angle_gamma   90.00
#
_symmetry.space_group_name_H-M   'P 1'
#
loop_
_entity.id
_entity.type
_entity.pdbx_description
1 polymer ?
#
loop_
_entity_poly.entity_id
_entity_poly.type
_entity_poly.pdbx_seq_one_letter_code
_entity_poly.pdbx_strand_id
1 'polypeptide(L)'
;MYELFSEECRENEIPQEEIPKKWLYADIFNTEFNLSFKEPNNDTCDTCDEFIIKLKENLPNETQHKYLLRGHTHMEVDSVHARIERQMKASPDFSIITPWDWQQLMRLCNSNFKVREMQTLDFKNFNY
;
A
#
# COMPACT_ATOMS: atom_id res chain seq x y z
N MET A 1 -0.74 16.89 12.76
CA MET A 1 -1.16 17.85 13.81
C MET A 1 0.00 18.61 14.43
N TYR A 2 0.99 17.96 15.07
CA TYR A 2 2.15 18.71 15.63
C TYR A 2 2.94 19.52 14.59
N GLU A 3 3.09 18.99 13.37
CA GLU A 3 3.78 19.70 12.28
C GLU A 3 3.03 20.96 11.86
N LEU A 4 1.72 20.87 11.64
CA LEU A 4 0.85 22.01 11.37
C LEU A 4 0.88 23.05 12.51
N PHE A 5 0.85 22.61 13.77
CA PHE A 5 1.03 23.48 14.92
C PHE A 5 2.39 24.21 14.90
N SER A 6 3.46 23.48 14.58
CA SER A 6 4.81 24.06 14.50
C SER A 6 4.96 25.05 13.34
N GLU A 7 4.24 24.84 12.24
CA GLU A 7 4.19 25.74 11.09
C GLU A 7 3.39 27.00 11.43
N GLU A 8 2.20 26.86 12.02
CA GLU A 8 1.38 27.98 12.49
C GLU A 8 2.11 28.85 13.52
N CYS A 9 2.85 28.26 14.46
CA CYS A 9 3.66 29.04 15.40
C CYS A 9 4.77 29.85 14.70
N ARG A 10 5.34 29.35 13.60
CA ARG A 10 6.36 30.08 12.82
C ARG A 10 5.73 31.19 11.98
N GLU A 11 4.55 30.94 11.41
CA GLU A 11 3.79 31.96 10.66
C GLU A 11 3.36 33.13 11.56
N ASN A 12 3.07 32.86 12.83
CA ASN A 12 2.77 33.87 13.84
C ASN A 12 4.02 34.47 14.53
N GLU A 13 5.22 34.24 13.97
CA GLU A 13 6.50 34.77 14.44
C GLU A 13 6.84 34.43 15.91
N ILE A 14 6.35 33.29 16.43
CA ILE A 14 6.66 32.84 17.78
C ILE A 14 8.12 32.36 17.82
N PRO A 15 8.95 32.82 18.79
CA PRO A 15 10.32 32.37 18.93
C PRO A 15 10.42 30.86 19.13
N GLN A 16 11.39 30.23 18.46
CA GLN A 16 11.57 28.78 18.48
C GLN A 16 11.79 28.19 19.88
N GLU A 17 12.31 28.99 20.82
CA GLU A 17 12.54 28.60 22.22
C GLU A 17 11.24 28.44 23.01
N GLU A 18 10.18 29.11 22.59
CA GLU A 18 8.85 29.04 23.22
C GLU A 18 7.98 27.92 22.62
N ILE A 19 8.39 27.33 21.49
CA ILE A 19 7.66 26.24 20.86
C ILE A 19 7.94 24.94 21.63
N PRO A 20 6.91 24.32 22.24
CA PRO A 20 7.10 23.10 23.00
C PRO A 20 7.55 21.95 22.09
N LYS A 21 8.42 21.09 22.61
CA LYS A 21 8.86 19.89 21.89
C LYS A 21 7.68 18.96 21.64
N LYS A 22 7.75 18.18 20.54
CA LYS A 22 6.71 17.24 20.09
C LYS A 22 6.11 16.36 21.19
N TRP A 23 6.95 15.83 22.07
CA TRP A 23 6.48 14.96 23.15
C TRP A 23 5.60 15.71 24.16
N LEU A 24 5.97 16.95 24.51
CA LEU A 24 5.22 17.77 25.46
C LEU A 24 3.91 18.27 24.84
N TYR A 25 3.95 18.65 23.56
CA TYR A 25 2.73 18.94 22.81
C TYR A 25 1.78 17.74 22.78
N ALA A 26 2.30 16.53 22.49
CA ALA A 26 1.48 15.33 22.44
C ALA A 26 0.91 14.95 23.82
N ASP A 27 1.70 15.12 24.88
CA ASP A 27 1.25 14.88 26.24
C ASP A 27 0.09 15.81 26.58
N ILE A 28 0.30 17.13 26.50
CA ILE A 28 -0.74 18.15 26.74
C ILE A 28 -2.00 17.91 25.88
N PHE A 29 -1.82 17.63 24.58
CA PHE A 29 -2.94 17.42 23.67
C PHE A 29 -3.81 16.22 24.07
N ASN A 30 -3.19 15.12 24.50
CA ASN A 30 -3.91 13.90 24.85
C ASN A 30 -4.42 13.90 26.31
N THR A 31 -3.72 14.53 27.25
CA THR A 31 -4.02 14.43 28.69
C THR A 31 -4.82 15.62 29.22
N GLU A 32 -4.47 16.84 28.81
CA GLU A 32 -5.11 18.07 29.33
C GLU A 32 -6.37 18.44 28.53
N PHE A 33 -6.36 18.17 27.22
CA PHE A 33 -7.50 18.46 26.35
C PHE A 33 -8.38 17.24 26.08
N ASN A 34 -7.97 16.05 26.52
CA ASN A 34 -8.66 14.76 26.30
C ASN A 34 -9.04 14.52 24.82
N LEU A 35 -8.26 15.08 23.89
CA LEU A 35 -8.40 14.88 22.46
C LEU A 35 -7.43 13.79 22.06
N SER A 36 -7.96 12.63 21.67
CA SER A 36 -7.17 11.52 21.13
C SER A 36 -7.41 11.38 19.63
N PHE A 37 -6.36 11.02 18.89
CA PHE A 37 -6.51 10.70 17.48
C PHE A 37 -7.15 9.32 17.34
N LYS A 38 -8.44 9.28 16.98
CA LYS A 38 -9.09 8.03 16.61
C LYS A 38 -8.55 7.58 15.25
N GLU A 39 -8.22 6.31 15.13
CA GLU A 39 -7.89 5.74 13.83
C GLU A 39 -9.08 5.88 12.88
N PRO A 40 -8.86 6.15 11.57
CA PRO A 40 -9.95 6.26 10.61
C PRO A 40 -10.71 4.94 10.56
N ASN A 41 -12.00 4.97 10.91
CA ASN A 41 -12.85 3.80 10.80
C ASN A 41 -13.69 3.94 9.53
N ASN A 42 -13.78 2.88 8.72
CA ASN A 42 -14.67 2.90 7.57
C ASN A 42 -16.08 2.63 8.08
N ASP A 43 -17.00 3.59 7.89
CA ASP A 43 -18.41 3.39 8.21
C ASP A 43 -18.99 2.31 7.30
N THR A 44 -19.31 1.16 7.89
CA THR A 44 -19.99 0.05 7.25
C THR A 44 -21.50 0.28 7.34
N CYS A 45 -22.24 -0.17 6.32
CA CYS A 45 -23.71 -0.14 6.38
C CYS A 45 -24.24 -1.32 7.22
N ASP A 46 -25.47 -1.20 7.73
CA ASP A 46 -26.11 -2.20 8.61
C ASP A 46 -26.05 -3.63 8.06
N THR A 47 -26.14 -3.79 6.74
CA THR A 47 -26.06 -5.09 6.10
C THR A 47 -24.65 -5.66 6.15
N CYS A 48 -23.61 -4.84 5.93
CA CYS A 48 -22.21 -5.23 6.06
C CYS A 48 -21.87 -5.62 7.50
N ASP A 49 -22.40 -4.90 8.49
CA ASP A 49 -22.20 -5.21 9.89
C ASP A 49 -22.81 -6.56 10.27
N GLU A 50 -24.05 -6.82 9.82
CA GLU A 50 -24.71 -8.11 10.04
C GLU A 50 -23.91 -9.27 9.42
N PHE A 51 -23.33 -9.08 8.23
CA PHE A 51 -22.47 -10.08 7.60
C PHE A 51 -21.14 -10.27 8.33
N ILE A 52 -20.51 -9.19 8.79
CA ILE A 52 -19.24 -9.25 9.53
C ILE A 52 -19.42 -10.00 10.86
N ILE A 53 -20.54 -9.79 11.55
CA ILE A 53 -20.87 -10.50 12.79
C ILE A 53 -21.01 -12.01 12.51
N LYS A 54 -21.83 -12.37 11.51
CA LYS A 54 -22.04 -13.79 11.12
C LYS A 54 -20.75 -14.47 10.67
N LEU A 55 -19.85 -13.76 9.99
CA LEU A 55 -18.55 -14.28 9.55
C LEU A 55 -17.59 -14.51 10.72
N LYS A 56 -17.57 -13.61 11.71
CA LYS A 56 -16.69 -13.71 12.88
C LYS A 56 -17.09 -14.84 13.82
N GLU A 57 -18.38 -15.14 13.96
CA GLU A 57 -18.86 -16.24 14.81
C GLU A 57 -18.53 -17.63 14.26
N ASN A 58 -18.23 -17.76 12.96
CA ASN A 58 -18.09 -19.05 12.28
C ASN A 58 -16.65 -19.45 11.91
N LEU A 59 -15.61 -18.66 12.25
CA LEU A 59 -14.23 -18.98 11.86
C LEU A 59 -13.28 -19.12 13.07
N PRO A 60 -12.81 -20.34 13.39
CA PRO A 60 -11.71 -20.51 14.33
C PRO A 60 -10.37 -20.22 13.62
N ASN A 61 -9.76 -19.07 13.93
CA ASN A 61 -8.36 -18.69 13.70
C ASN A 61 -7.64 -19.34 12.50
N GLU A 62 -8.01 -18.98 11.26
CA GLU A 62 -7.26 -19.40 10.06
C GLU A 62 -6.82 -18.20 9.20
N THR A 63 -5.67 -18.34 8.55
CA THR A 63 -4.93 -17.34 7.76
C THR A 63 -5.83 -16.44 6.91
N GLN A 64 -5.75 -15.13 7.16
CA GLN A 64 -6.52 -14.13 6.42
C GLN A 64 -5.95 -13.95 5.01
N HIS A 65 -6.56 -14.64 4.04
CA HIS A 65 -6.37 -14.31 2.63
C HIS A 65 -7.02 -12.95 2.36
N LYS A 66 -6.23 -11.98 1.88
CA LYS A 66 -6.76 -10.67 1.46
C LYS A 66 -7.51 -10.86 0.15
N TYR A 67 -8.84 -10.97 0.23
CA TYR A 67 -9.70 -10.94 -0.94
C TYR A 67 -9.95 -9.48 -1.35
N LEU A 68 -9.93 -9.23 -2.66
CA LEU A 68 -10.30 -7.93 -3.21
C LEU A 68 -11.79 -7.70 -2.95
N LEU A 69 -12.11 -6.65 -2.20
CA LEU A 69 -13.48 -6.18 -2.02
C LEU A 69 -13.97 -5.59 -3.36
N ARG A 70 -15.22 -5.86 -3.75
CA ARG A 70 -15.78 -5.29 -4.99
C ARG A 70 -15.72 -3.77 -4.93
N GLY A 71 -15.06 -3.15 -5.90
CA GLY A 71 -14.93 -1.69 -6.02
C GLY A 71 -13.50 -1.14 -5.85
N HIS A 72 -12.55 -1.94 -5.35
CA HIS A 72 -11.13 -1.58 -5.25
C HIS A 72 -10.27 -2.55 -6.05
N THR A 73 -10.45 -2.55 -7.37
CA THR A 73 -9.69 -3.42 -8.27
C THR A 73 -8.28 -2.91 -8.53
N HIS A 74 -7.92 -1.70 -8.07
CA HIS A 74 -6.62 -1.12 -8.36
C HIS A 74 -5.56 -1.63 -7.38
N MET A 75 -4.76 -2.60 -7.84
CA MET A 75 -3.52 -3.01 -7.19
C MET A 75 -2.35 -2.22 -7.77
N GLU A 76 -1.30 -1.99 -6.98
CA GLU A 76 -0.07 -1.35 -7.45
C GLU A 76 0.52 -2.05 -8.69
N VAL A 77 0.30 -3.37 -8.80
CA VAL A 77 0.71 -4.20 -9.94
C VAL A 77 0.00 -3.82 -11.25
N ASP A 78 -1.21 -3.26 -11.19
CA ASP A 78 -1.95 -2.88 -12.40
C ASP A 78 -1.26 -1.74 -13.15
N SER A 79 -0.62 -0.82 -12.41
CA SER A 79 0.16 0.26 -13.00
C SER A 79 1.37 -0.28 -13.78
N VAL A 80 1.96 -1.38 -13.30
CA VAL A 80 3.07 -2.08 -13.95
C VAL A 80 2.55 -2.82 -15.18
N HIS A 81 1.49 -3.61 -15.05
CA HIS A 81 0.86 -4.33 -16.17
C HIS A 81 0.43 -3.40 -17.31
N ALA A 82 -0.21 -2.27 -16.98
CA ALA A 82 -0.64 -1.29 -17.98
C ALA A 82 0.54 -0.70 -18.78
N ARG A 83 1.71 -0.50 -18.16
CA ARG A 83 2.91 -0.02 -18.86
C ARG A 83 3.48 -1.07 -19.80
N ILE A 84 3.48 -2.33 -19.37
CA ILE A 84 3.95 -3.47 -20.16
C ILE A 84 3.07 -3.65 -21.38
N GLU A 85 1.75 -3.66 -21.21
CA GLU A 85 0.80 -3.77 -22.32
C GLU A 85 0.95 -2.63 -23.33
N ARG A 86 1.18 -1.41 -22.84
CA ARG A 86 1.43 -0.25 -23.71
C ARG A 86 2.72 -0.43 -24.52
N GLN A 87 3.80 -0.92 -23.90
CA GLN A 87 5.08 -1.17 -24.58
C GLN A 87 4.95 -2.29 -25.63
N MET A 88 4.19 -3.34 -25.31
CA MET A 88 3.90 -4.43 -26.25
C MET A 88 3.17 -3.90 -27.49
N LYS A 89 2.13 -3.07 -27.30
CA LYS A 89 1.40 -2.44 -28.41
C LYS A 89 2.26 -1.47 -29.23
N ALA A 90 3.22 -0.80 -28.59
CA ALA A 90 4.17 0.09 -29.26
C ALA A 90 5.24 -0.67 -30.05
N SER A 91 5.42 -1.97 -29.81
CA SER A 91 6.45 -2.83 -30.42
C SER A 91 5.79 -3.97 -31.21
N PRO A 92 5.04 -3.68 -32.29
CA PRO A 92 4.28 -4.70 -33.02
C PRO A 92 5.17 -5.76 -33.69
N ASP A 93 6.42 -5.41 -34.00
CA ASP A 93 7.40 -6.33 -34.59
C ASP A 93 8.05 -7.27 -33.55
N PHE A 94 7.86 -7.00 -32.25
CA PHE A 94 8.42 -7.80 -31.17
C PHE A 94 7.50 -8.99 -30.86
N SER A 95 7.80 -10.15 -31.45
CA SER A 95 7.09 -11.40 -31.16
C SER A 95 7.61 -12.02 -29.87
N ILE A 96 6.70 -12.34 -28.95
CA ILE A 96 7.02 -12.99 -27.69
C ILE A 96 6.85 -14.50 -27.86
N ILE A 97 7.96 -15.25 -27.85
CA ILE A 97 7.96 -16.70 -28.08
C ILE A 97 8.42 -17.45 -26.83
N THR A 98 9.38 -16.87 -26.11
CA THR A 98 10.03 -17.47 -24.96
C THR A 98 9.84 -16.62 -23.70
N PRO A 99 10.00 -17.22 -22.50
CA PRO A 99 10.00 -16.46 -21.24
C PRO A 99 11.10 -15.39 -21.18
N TRP A 100 12.19 -15.56 -21.92
CA TRP A 100 13.26 -14.58 -22.02
C TRP A 100 12.81 -13.33 -22.79
N ASP A 101 12.01 -13.48 -23.85
CA ASP A 101 11.48 -12.35 -24.62
C ASP A 101 10.61 -11.43 -23.73
N TRP A 102 9.85 -12.03 -22.81
CA TRP A 102 9.12 -11.27 -21.78
C TRP A 102 10.06 -10.46 -20.90
N GLN A 103 11.16 -11.06 -20.43
CA GLN A 103 12.13 -10.37 -19.59
C GLN A 103 12.76 -9.17 -20.31
N GLN A 104 13.05 -9.33 -21.60
CA GLN A 104 13.58 -8.26 -22.44
C GLN A 104 12.55 -7.14 -22.62
N LEU A 105 11.29 -7.47 -22.89
CA LEU A 105 10.21 -6.48 -22.97
C LEU A 105 10.06 -5.69 -21.66
N MET A 106 10.09 -6.38 -20.51
CA MET A 106 10.01 -5.73 -19.20
C MET A 106 11.16 -4.75 -18.95
N ARG A 107 12.39 -5.11 -19.36
CA ARG A 107 13.58 -4.25 -19.25
C ARG A 107 13.46 -2.99 -20.11
N LEU A 108 12.78 -3.08 -21.24
CA LEU A 108 12.53 -1.95 -22.14
C LEU A 108 11.43 -1.00 -21.61
N CYS A 109 10.49 -1.51 -20.79
CA CYS A 109 9.37 -0.71 -20.27
C CYS A 109 9.79 0.38 -19.27
N ASN A 110 10.80 0.10 -18.44
CA ASN A 110 11.25 1.02 -17.40
C ASN A 110 12.64 0.59 -16.87
N SER A 111 13.59 1.52 -16.81
CA SER A 111 14.92 1.28 -16.23
C SER A 111 14.87 0.95 -14.73
N ASN A 112 13.80 1.32 -14.03
CA ASN A 112 13.60 1.00 -12.61
C ASN A 112 13.09 -0.42 -12.35
N PHE A 113 12.67 -1.18 -13.37
CA PHE A 113 12.19 -2.54 -13.17
C PHE A 113 13.36 -3.50 -12.92
N LYS A 114 13.37 -4.11 -11.73
CA LYS A 114 14.31 -5.20 -11.40
C LYS A 114 13.78 -6.52 -11.92
N VAL A 115 14.09 -6.83 -13.17
CA VAL A 115 13.72 -8.08 -13.82
C VAL A 115 14.69 -9.19 -13.39
N ARG A 116 14.24 -10.09 -12.51
CA ARG A 116 14.98 -11.28 -12.12
C ARG A 116 14.69 -12.41 -13.09
N GLU A 117 15.75 -12.99 -13.64
CA GLU A 117 15.65 -14.18 -14.47
C GLU A 117 15.40 -15.41 -13.59
N MET A 118 14.48 -16.26 -14.01
CA MET A 118 14.23 -17.55 -13.38
C MET A 118 15.30 -18.53 -13.83
N GLN A 119 16.08 -19.05 -12.89
CA GLN A 119 17.08 -20.07 -13.15
C GLN A 119 16.51 -21.47 -12.89
N THR A 120 17.12 -22.49 -13.50
CA THR A 120 16.75 -23.89 -13.25
C THR A 120 16.89 -24.27 -11.76
N LEU A 121 17.77 -23.58 -11.03
CA LEU A 121 17.97 -23.76 -9.58
C LEU A 121 16.83 -23.17 -8.73
N ASP A 122 16.01 -22.26 -9.28
CA ASP A 122 14.87 -21.68 -8.57
C ASP A 122 13.67 -22.64 -8.48
N PHE A 123 13.67 -23.70 -9.29
CA PHE A 123 12.65 -24.73 -9.23
C PHE A 123 12.82 -25.54 -7.94
N LYS A 124 11.80 -25.51 -7.09
CA LYS A 124 11.76 -26.36 -5.90
C LYS A 124 11.77 -27.83 -6.33
N ASN A 125 12.83 -28.54 -5.97
CA ASN A 125 12.87 -29.99 -6.11
C ASN A 125 12.14 -30.61 -4.91
N PHE A 126 10.99 -31.24 -5.17
CA PHE A 126 10.18 -31.91 -4.15
C PHE A 126 10.48 -33.41 -4.05
N ASN A 127 11.52 -33.89 -4.77
CA ASN A 127 11.96 -35.27 -4.64
C ASN A 127 12.79 -35.40 -3.35
N TYR A 128 12.16 -36.02 -2.35
CA TYR A 128 12.78 -36.51 -1.12
C TYR A 128 13.38 -37.90 -1.35
#